data_AF-A0A919MT85-F1
#
_entry.id   AF-A0A919MT85-F1
#
_cell.length_a   1.000
_cell.length_b   1.000
_cell.length_c   1.000
_cell.angle_alpha   90.00
_cell.angle_beta   90.00
_cell.angle_gamma   90.00
#
_symmetry.space_group_name_H-M   'P 1'
#
loop_
_entity.id
_entity.type
_entity.pdbx_description
1 polymer ?
#
loop_
_entity_poly.entity_id
_entity_poly.type
_entity_poly.pdbx_seq_one_letter_code
_entity_poly.pdbx_strand_id
1 'polypeptide(L)'
;MTTRDRDYQLMMTALADVARRRDAALADAEQAYQTSAAQAAGELARAEGDALSADRWAGAAAAQVLDVDREAARLWDQLRRARGMRVRALGELPEPLSIEALPRTALESGPGSGGALPAPRQSARTLLSRAAGRIDVTVRPQLRHPLPRWALPLLPLLGALVAGLCGLIAAGLVTFGGTGLPGGAAIRGLGWLAFLLAPSAGVPVAAALAHRKLHARLDIGGIGLTLIGGMLAATVLSVTFASSR
;
A
#
# COMPACT_ATOMS: atom_id res chain seq x y z
N MET A 1 -10.58 23.33 -90.48
CA MET A 1 -10.09 23.45 -89.09
C MET A 1 -8.58 23.53 -89.18
N THR A 2 -7.99 24.68 -88.86
CA THR A 2 -6.55 24.89 -89.06
C THR A 2 -5.77 24.30 -87.89
N THR A 3 -4.49 23.97 -88.08
CA THR A 3 -3.60 23.49 -87.01
C THR A 3 -3.57 24.44 -85.81
N ARG A 4 -3.63 25.76 -86.06
CA ARG A 4 -3.74 26.79 -85.02
C ARG A 4 -4.99 26.68 -84.16
N ASP A 5 -6.15 26.35 -84.74
CA ASP A 5 -7.39 26.18 -83.97
C ASP A 5 -7.27 25.01 -82.98
N ARG A 6 -6.59 23.94 -83.39
CA ARG A 6 -6.36 22.76 -82.55
C ARG A 6 -5.40 23.05 -81.40
N ASP A 7 -4.30 23.78 -81.68
CA ASP A 7 -3.33 24.16 -80.65
C ASP A 7 -3.94 25.10 -79.61
N TYR A 8 -4.78 26.05 -80.05
CA TYR A 8 -5.52 26.94 -79.16
C TYR A 8 -6.51 26.15 -78.28
N GLN A 9 -7.25 25.20 -78.85
CA GLN A 9 -8.14 24.34 -78.08
C GLN A 9 -7.38 23.53 -77.02
N LEU A 10 -6.23 22.94 -77.37
CA LEU A 10 -5.40 22.21 -76.42
C LEU A 10 -4.90 23.11 -75.29
N MET A 11 -4.48 24.34 -75.60
CA MET A 11 -4.05 25.31 -74.60
C MET A 11 -5.19 25.72 -73.67
N MET A 12 -6.39 25.98 -74.21
CA MET A 12 -7.56 26.31 -73.41
C MET A 12 -8.01 25.15 -72.52
N THR A 13 -7.95 23.90 -73.01
CA THR A 13 -8.25 22.73 -72.18
C THR A 13 -7.21 22.54 -71.08
N ALA A 14 -5.92 22.74 -71.39
CA ALA A 14 -4.86 22.65 -70.39
C ALA A 14 -5.00 23.73 -69.31
N LEU A 15 -5.35 24.98 -69.70
CA LEU A 15 -5.60 26.05 -68.75
C LEU A 15 -6.81 25.75 -67.86
N ALA A 16 -7.91 25.24 -68.44
CA ALA A 16 -9.10 24.85 -67.68
C ALA A 16 -8.79 23.72 -66.68
N ASP A 17 -7.98 22.74 -67.08
CA ASP A 17 -7.57 21.65 -66.19
C ASP A 17 -6.65 22.13 -65.07
N VAL A 18 -5.72 23.06 -65.35
CA VAL A 18 -4.88 23.68 -64.32
C VAL A 18 -5.73 24.51 -63.34
N ALA A 19 -6.68 25.29 -63.83
CA ALA A 19 -7.60 26.06 -63.00
C ALA A 19 -8.42 25.14 -62.07
N ARG A 20 -8.98 24.04 -62.61
CA ARG A 20 -9.70 23.04 -61.82
C ARG A 20 -8.82 22.40 -60.74
N ARG A 21 -7.58 22.04 -61.06
CA ARG A 21 -6.64 21.47 -60.07
C ARG A 21 -6.28 22.47 -58.98
N ARG A 22 -6.07 23.74 -59.34
CA ARG A 22 -5.81 24.81 -58.38
C ARG A 22 -7.00 25.01 -57.45
N ASP A 23 -8.21 25.09 -57.99
CA ASP A 23 -9.41 25.34 -57.20
C ASP A 23 -9.72 24.15 -56.27
N ALA A 24 -9.50 22.91 -56.72
CA ALA A 24 -9.57 21.73 -55.87
C ALA A 24 -8.53 21.76 -54.74
N ALA A 25 -7.26 22.08 -55.06
CA ALA A 25 -6.22 22.19 -54.05
C ALA A 25 -6.48 23.30 -53.02
N LEU A 26 -7.08 24.42 -53.44
CA LEU A 26 -7.48 25.51 -52.54
C LEU A 26 -8.63 25.07 -51.63
N ALA A 27 -9.64 24.39 -52.17
CA ALA A 27 -10.75 23.86 -51.37
C ALA A 27 -10.26 22.83 -50.33
N ASP A 28 -9.36 21.93 -50.72
CA ASP A 28 -8.75 20.95 -49.82
C ASP A 28 -7.93 21.63 -48.71
N ALA A 29 -7.14 22.66 -49.06
CA ALA A 29 -6.35 23.42 -48.10
C ALA A 29 -7.24 24.20 -47.12
N GLU A 30 -8.33 24.81 -47.61
CA GLU A 30 -9.30 25.52 -46.77
C GLU A 30 -10.01 24.55 -45.82
N GLN A 31 -10.45 23.38 -46.30
CA GLN A 31 -11.08 22.36 -45.46
C GLN A 31 -10.11 21.82 -44.40
N ALA A 32 -8.84 21.58 -44.76
CA ALA A 32 -7.80 21.17 -43.82
C ALA A 32 -7.53 22.23 -42.75
N TYR A 33 -7.50 23.51 -43.15
CA TYR A 33 -7.35 24.64 -42.22
C TYR A 33 -8.54 24.73 -41.26
N GLN A 34 -9.77 24.67 -41.77
CA GLN A 34 -10.98 24.70 -40.93
C GLN A 34 -11.03 23.53 -39.95
N THR A 35 -10.66 22.33 -40.39
CA THR A 35 -10.59 21.13 -39.54
C THR A 35 -9.54 21.29 -38.44
N SER A 36 -8.35 21.77 -38.79
CA SER A 36 -7.26 22.00 -37.83
C SER A 36 -7.62 23.10 -36.82
N ALA A 37 -8.28 24.17 -37.27
CA ALA A 37 -8.76 25.24 -36.40
C ALA A 37 -9.82 24.73 -35.41
N ALA A 38 -10.75 23.88 -35.87
CA ALA A 38 -11.76 23.26 -35.00
C ALA A 38 -11.12 22.32 -33.97
N GLN A 39 -10.11 21.53 -34.36
CA GLN A 39 -9.35 20.67 -33.45
C GLN A 39 -8.61 21.49 -32.39
N ALA A 40 -7.88 22.53 -32.81
CA ALA A 40 -7.15 23.42 -31.89
C ALA A 40 -8.09 24.12 -30.90
N ALA A 41 -9.26 24.57 -31.35
CA ALA A 41 -10.28 25.15 -30.47
C ALA A 41 -10.82 24.13 -29.45
N GLY A 42 -11.01 22.88 -29.87
CA GLY A 42 -11.42 21.79 -28.99
C GLY A 42 -10.35 21.44 -27.93
N GLU A 43 -9.07 21.41 -28.33
CA GLU A 43 -7.96 21.19 -27.41
C GLU A 43 -7.80 22.34 -26.41
N LEU A 44 -7.95 23.59 -26.86
CA LEU A 44 -7.92 24.76 -25.99
C LEU A 44 -9.06 24.70 -24.96
N ALA A 45 -10.29 24.44 -25.40
CA ALA A 45 -11.44 24.32 -24.49
C ALA A 45 -11.26 23.19 -23.47
N ARG A 46 -10.64 22.07 -23.87
CA ARG A 46 -10.28 20.99 -22.97
C ARG A 46 -9.23 21.42 -21.94
N ALA A 47 -8.15 22.06 -22.38
CA ALA A 47 -7.09 22.55 -21.51
C ALA A 47 -7.60 23.60 -20.51
N GLU A 48 -8.49 24.49 -20.93
CA GLU A 48 -9.18 25.45 -20.06
C GLU A 48 -10.07 24.74 -19.03
N GLY A 49 -10.81 23.71 -19.45
CA GLY A 49 -11.59 22.87 -18.55
C GLY A 49 -10.73 22.18 -17.49
N ASP A 50 -9.60 21.60 -17.91
CA ASP A 50 -8.65 20.95 -17.02
C ASP A 50 -8.02 21.96 -16.04
N ALA A 51 -7.65 23.16 -16.51
CA ALA A 51 -7.11 24.23 -15.67
C ALA A 51 -8.12 24.71 -14.61
N LEU A 52 -9.39 24.92 -15.00
CA LEU A 52 -10.46 25.28 -14.06
C LEU A 52 -10.73 24.18 -13.03
N SER A 53 -10.64 22.92 -13.44
CA SER A 53 -10.81 21.78 -12.53
C SER A 53 -9.67 21.70 -11.51
N ALA A 54 -8.44 21.95 -11.95
CA ALA A 54 -7.25 21.98 -11.10
C ALA A 54 -7.31 23.14 -10.09
N ASP A 55 -7.77 24.33 -10.52
CA ASP A 55 -7.93 25.48 -9.64
C ASP A 55 -8.97 25.24 -8.53
N ARG A 56 -10.12 24.66 -8.89
CA ARG A 56 -11.14 24.25 -7.88
C ARG A 56 -10.59 23.23 -6.89
N TRP A 57 -9.79 22.28 -7.37
CA TRP A 57 -9.17 21.28 -6.52
C TRP A 57 -8.12 21.90 -5.58
N ALA A 58 -7.27 22.78 -6.09
CA ALA A 58 -6.30 23.52 -5.30
C ALA A 58 -6.98 24.38 -4.22
N GLY A 59 -8.09 25.07 -4.57
CA GLY A 59 -8.90 25.81 -3.61
C GLY A 59 -9.51 24.92 -2.52
N ALA A 60 -10.01 23.74 -2.87
CA ALA A 60 -10.54 22.78 -1.91
C ALA A 60 -9.45 22.21 -0.98
N ALA A 61 -8.27 21.90 -1.52
CA ALA A 61 -7.13 21.43 -0.75
C ALA A 61 -6.62 22.50 0.22
N ALA A 62 -6.52 23.77 -0.22
CA ALA A 62 -6.13 24.89 0.63
C ALA A 62 -7.11 25.09 1.80
N ALA A 63 -8.42 25.00 1.54
CA ALA A 63 -9.44 25.06 2.59
C ALA A 63 -9.28 23.92 3.62
N GLN A 64 -9.00 22.70 3.15
CA GLN A 64 -8.77 21.55 4.03
C GLN A 64 -7.53 21.72 4.91
N VAL A 65 -6.44 22.27 4.37
CA VAL A 65 -5.22 22.57 5.15
C VAL A 65 -5.54 23.58 6.26
N LEU A 66 -6.26 24.65 5.95
CA LEU A 66 -6.67 25.65 6.95
C LEU A 66 -7.57 25.05 8.04
N ASP A 67 -8.48 24.14 7.70
CA ASP A 67 -9.32 23.47 8.69
C ASP A 67 -8.53 22.52 9.59
N VAL A 68 -7.55 21.81 9.04
CA VAL A 68 -6.62 20.97 9.81
C VAL A 68 -5.76 21.82 10.74
N ASP A 69 -5.24 22.96 10.27
CA ASP A 69 -4.42 23.88 11.06
C ASP A 69 -5.22 24.49 12.23
N ARG A 70 -6.45 24.95 11.97
CA ARG A 70 -7.35 25.43 13.03
C ARG A 70 -7.65 24.37 14.08
N GLU A 71 -7.90 23.13 13.67
CA GLU A 71 -8.18 22.03 14.60
C GLU A 71 -6.93 21.63 15.39
N ALA A 72 -5.76 21.62 14.75
CA ALA A 72 -4.48 21.39 15.42
C ALA A 72 -4.20 22.46 16.48
N ALA A 73 -4.40 23.74 16.16
CA ALA A 73 -4.26 24.85 17.11
C ALA A 73 -5.23 24.71 18.29
N ARG A 74 -6.49 24.32 18.04
CA ARG A 74 -7.47 24.06 19.11
C ARG A 74 -7.04 22.91 20.01
N LEU A 75 -6.57 21.80 19.45
CA LEU A 75 -6.08 20.67 20.23
C LEU A 75 -4.85 21.04 21.06
N TRP A 76 -3.93 21.82 20.48
CA TRP A 76 -2.76 22.34 21.19
C TRP A 76 -3.16 23.20 22.40
N ASP A 77 -4.09 24.13 22.18
CA ASP A 77 -4.64 24.97 23.25
C ASP A 77 -5.33 24.15 24.35
N GLN A 78 -6.10 23.13 23.98
CA GLN A 78 -6.72 22.21 24.93
C GLN A 78 -5.67 21.46 25.77
N LEU A 79 -4.61 20.95 25.13
CA LEU A 79 -3.50 20.28 25.81
C LEU A 79 -2.75 21.23 26.74
N ARG A 80 -2.55 22.49 26.33
CA ARG A 80 -1.91 23.53 27.16
C ARG A 80 -2.74 23.88 28.39
N ARG A 81 -4.07 23.88 28.27
CA ARG A 81 -5.01 24.17 29.38
C ARG A 81 -5.29 22.96 30.27
N ALA A 82 -5.06 21.73 29.80
CA ALA A 82 -5.23 20.51 30.58
C ALA A 82 -4.26 20.50 31.79
N ARG A 83 -4.81 20.71 32.98
CA ARG A 83 -4.08 20.82 34.24
C ARG A 83 -3.44 19.47 34.61
N GLY A 84 -2.11 19.40 34.64
CA GLY A 84 -1.36 18.21 35.10
C GLY A 84 -0.23 17.76 34.18
N MET A 85 -0.21 18.17 32.92
CA MET A 85 1.00 18.04 32.10
C MET A 85 1.95 19.19 32.43
N ARG A 86 3.21 18.88 32.77
CA ARG A 86 4.24 19.88 33.04
C ARG A 86 4.43 20.73 31.78
N VAL A 87 3.80 21.91 31.77
CA VAL A 87 3.82 22.95 30.72
C VAL A 87 5.24 23.25 30.20
N ARG A 88 6.27 22.96 31.01
CA ARG A 88 7.67 23.13 30.68
C ARG A 88 8.19 22.23 29.52
N ALA A 89 7.44 21.21 29.09
CA ALA A 89 7.89 20.26 28.07
C ALA A 89 7.27 20.44 26.67
N LEU A 90 6.21 21.26 26.52
CA LEU A 90 5.51 21.38 25.24
C LEU A 90 6.12 22.42 24.30
N GLY A 91 7.01 23.31 24.77
CA GLY A 91 7.76 24.24 23.91
C GLY A 91 6.88 25.17 23.05
N GLU A 92 7.51 25.89 22.13
CA GLU A 92 6.80 26.57 21.04
C GLU A 92 6.38 25.53 19.98
N LEU A 93 5.31 25.82 19.24
CA LEU A 93 4.86 24.97 18.14
C LEU A 93 6.03 24.78 17.18
N PRO A 94 6.47 23.54 16.87
CA PRO A 94 7.59 23.32 15.96
C PRO A 94 7.25 23.94 14.61
N GLU A 95 8.21 24.67 14.03
CA GLU A 95 8.03 25.25 12.71
C GLU A 95 7.69 24.15 11.69
N PRO A 96 6.73 24.40 10.78
CA PRO A 96 6.37 23.43 9.77
C PRO A 96 7.59 23.11 8.90
N LEU A 97 7.86 21.82 8.73
CA LEU A 97 8.91 21.34 7.83
C LEU A 97 8.71 21.95 6.44
N SER A 98 9.80 22.38 5.82
CA SER A 98 9.76 22.93 4.46
C SER A 98 9.17 21.92 3.49
N ILE A 99 8.44 22.41 2.50
CA ILE A 99 7.72 21.59 1.50
C ILE A 99 8.68 20.64 0.78
N GLU A 100 9.94 21.05 0.61
CA GLU A 100 11.01 20.26 -0.02
C GLU A 100 11.45 19.04 0.79
N ALA A 101 11.24 19.05 2.11
CA ALA A 101 11.57 17.95 3.01
C ALA A 101 10.46 16.88 3.07
N LEU A 102 9.28 17.14 2.48
CA LEU A 102 8.17 16.19 2.49
C LEU A 102 8.41 15.08 1.45
N PRO A 103 8.27 13.79 1.82
CA PRO A 103 8.41 12.71 0.87
C PRO A 103 7.37 12.85 -0.25
N ARG A 104 7.82 12.75 -1.51
CA ARG A 104 6.98 12.95 -2.71
C ARG A 104 5.73 12.04 -2.75
N THR A 105 5.74 10.92 -2.02
CA THR A 105 4.57 10.05 -1.84
C THR A 105 3.41 10.68 -1.07
N ALA A 106 3.65 11.77 -0.33
CA ALA A 106 2.59 12.56 0.30
C ALA A 106 1.93 13.57 -0.66
N LEU A 107 2.54 13.83 -1.82
CA LEU A 107 2.07 14.79 -2.83
C LEU A 107 1.25 14.12 -3.95
N GLU A 108 1.14 12.79 -3.97
CA GLU A 108 0.33 12.07 -4.95
C GLU A 108 -1.15 12.15 -4.59
N SER A 109 -1.78 13.24 -5.01
CA SER A 109 -3.23 13.31 -5.25
C SER A 109 -3.47 14.23 -6.44
N GLY A 110 -2.81 13.95 -7.56
CA GLY A 110 -3.12 14.60 -8.82
C GLY A 110 -4.43 14.05 -9.40
N PRO A 111 -5.21 14.85 -10.15
CA PRO A 111 -6.49 14.45 -10.74
C PRO A 111 -6.42 13.27 -11.75
N GLY A 112 -5.23 12.75 -12.05
CA GLY A 112 -5.00 11.63 -12.97
C GLY A 112 -4.90 10.23 -12.33
N SER A 113 -4.95 10.11 -10.99
CA SER A 113 -4.96 8.81 -10.32
C SER A 113 -6.35 8.18 -10.44
N GLY A 114 -6.56 7.42 -11.51
CA GLY A 114 -7.84 6.81 -11.85
C GLY A 114 -8.52 6.12 -10.67
N GLY A 115 -9.80 6.46 -10.45
CA GLY A 115 -10.73 5.63 -9.70
C GLY A 115 -10.87 5.93 -8.21
N ALA A 116 -11.14 7.17 -7.82
CA ALA A 116 -11.92 7.42 -6.61
C ALA A 116 -12.63 8.78 -6.70
N LEU A 117 -13.95 8.76 -6.51
CA LEU A 117 -14.74 9.95 -6.16
C LEU A 117 -14.00 10.79 -5.11
N PRO A 118 -14.10 12.14 -5.12
CA PRO A 118 -13.48 12.98 -4.11
C PRO A 118 -13.86 12.41 -2.74
N ALA A 119 -12.87 11.90 -2.00
CA ALA A 119 -13.13 11.25 -0.73
C ALA A 119 -13.97 12.21 0.11
N PRO A 120 -15.13 11.77 0.65
CA PRO A 120 -16.04 12.65 1.38
C PRO A 120 -15.22 13.36 2.45
N ARG A 121 -15.33 14.71 2.50
CA ARG A 121 -14.58 15.63 3.38
C ARG A 121 -14.08 14.90 4.62
N GLN A 122 -12.86 14.37 4.56
CA GLN A 122 -12.33 13.60 5.68
C GLN A 122 -12.17 14.60 6.82
N SER A 123 -12.89 14.38 7.92
CA SER A 123 -12.88 15.30 9.05
C SER A 123 -11.43 15.58 9.48
N ALA A 124 -11.10 16.84 9.78
CA ALA A 124 -9.75 17.23 10.20
C ALA A 124 -9.20 16.31 11.32
N ARG A 125 -10.08 15.90 12.23
CA ARG A 125 -9.79 14.95 13.31
C ARG A 125 -9.35 13.57 12.83
N THR A 126 -9.95 13.04 11.76
CA THR A 126 -9.54 11.75 11.16
C THR A 126 -8.19 11.84 10.43
N LEU A 127 -7.87 12.99 9.84
CA LEU A 127 -6.56 13.21 9.23
C LEU A 127 -5.47 13.32 10.30
N LEU A 128 -5.74 14.09 11.35
CA LEU A 128 -4.82 14.23 12.49
C LEU A 128 -4.61 12.91 13.22
N SER A 129 -5.64 12.09 13.42
CA SER A 129 -5.47 10.77 14.07
C SER A 129 -4.66 9.79 13.22
N ARG A 130 -4.85 9.79 11.90
CA ARG A 130 -4.04 8.99 10.96
C ARG A 130 -2.59 9.47 10.92
N ALA A 131 -2.38 10.78 10.91
CA ALA A 131 -1.05 11.37 10.98
C ALA A 131 -0.34 11.00 12.29
N ALA A 132 -1.03 11.10 13.42
CA ALA A 132 -0.53 10.67 14.73
C ALA A 132 -0.12 9.20 14.72
N GLY A 133 -0.92 8.31 14.14
CA GLY A 133 -0.57 6.90 13.99
C GLY A 133 0.69 6.66 13.14
N ARG A 134 0.90 7.43 12.06
CA ARG A 134 2.14 7.36 11.27
C ARG A 134 3.37 7.90 12.01
N ILE A 135 3.19 8.99 12.76
CA ILE A 135 4.27 9.60 13.56
C ILE A 135 4.69 8.65 14.69
N ASP A 136 3.73 7.99 15.36
CA ASP A 136 4.02 7.04 16.44
C ASP A 136 4.85 5.85 15.93
N VAL A 137 4.52 5.34 14.74
CA VAL A 137 5.28 4.26 14.07
C VAL A 137 6.72 4.66 13.72
N THR A 138 6.96 5.93 13.38
CA THR A 138 8.26 6.42 12.89
C THR A 138 9.17 6.93 14.01
N VAL A 139 8.62 7.66 14.98
CA VAL A 139 9.39 8.31 16.07
C VAL A 139 9.64 7.35 17.24
N ARG A 140 8.77 6.37 17.49
CA ARG A 140 8.88 5.46 18.64
C ARG A 140 8.73 3.98 18.27
N PRO A 141 9.58 3.44 17.38
CA PRO A 141 9.50 2.03 17.00
C PRO A 141 9.71 1.05 18.18
N GLN A 142 10.36 1.51 19.26
CA GLN A 142 10.74 0.70 20.43
C GLN A 142 9.75 0.75 21.61
N LEU A 143 8.75 1.66 21.61
CA LEU A 143 7.74 1.77 22.68
C LEU A 143 6.47 0.96 22.36
N ARG A 144 6.60 -0.14 21.59
CA ARG A 144 5.50 -1.10 21.46
C ARG A 144 5.16 -1.61 22.85
N HIS A 145 3.89 -1.48 23.22
CA HIS A 145 3.43 -1.80 24.57
C HIS A 145 3.86 -3.22 24.94
N PRO A 146 4.47 -3.41 26.13
CA PRO A 146 4.83 -4.73 26.60
C PRO A 146 3.58 -5.60 26.60
N LEU A 147 3.75 -6.87 26.21
CA LEU A 147 2.65 -7.84 26.21
C LEU A 147 1.94 -7.77 27.58
N PRO A 148 0.60 -7.71 27.58
CA PRO A 148 -0.12 -7.61 28.83
C PRO A 148 0.19 -8.83 29.69
N ARG A 149 0.35 -8.65 31.01
CA ARG A 149 0.89 -9.68 31.92
C ARG A 149 0.10 -11.01 31.89
N TRP A 150 -1.17 -10.97 31.53
CA TRP A 150 -2.02 -12.15 31.37
C TRP A 150 -1.70 -12.99 30.11
N ALA A 151 -1.01 -12.42 29.11
CA ALA A 151 -0.60 -13.13 27.90
C ALA A 151 0.67 -13.98 28.11
N LEU A 152 1.51 -13.63 29.08
CA LEU A 152 2.74 -14.37 29.43
C LEU A 152 2.49 -15.87 29.74
N PRO A 153 1.51 -16.25 30.59
CA PRO A 153 1.23 -17.66 30.88
C PRO A 153 0.57 -18.43 29.72
N LEU A 154 0.05 -17.75 28.69
CA LEU A 154 -0.58 -18.39 27.53
C LEU A 154 0.43 -18.78 26.44
N LEU A 155 1.57 -18.09 26.36
CA LEU A 155 2.65 -18.36 25.40
C LEU A 155 3.25 -19.79 25.47
N PRO A 156 3.55 -20.37 26.65
CA PRO A 156 4.13 -21.70 26.73
C PRO A 156 3.08 -22.77 26.39
N LEU A 157 1.80 -22.52 26.71
CA LEU A 157 0.70 -23.43 26.37
C LEU A 157 0.46 -23.44 24.86
N LEU A 158 0.55 -22.29 24.20
CA LEU A 158 0.44 -22.17 22.75
C LEU A 158 1.64 -22.83 22.05
N GLY A 159 2.86 -22.62 22.57
CA GLY A 159 4.06 -23.33 22.13
C GLY A 159 3.94 -24.85 22.26
N ALA A 160 3.44 -25.34 23.40
CA ALA A 160 3.23 -26.76 23.66
C ALA A 160 2.16 -27.37 22.73
N LEU A 161 1.07 -26.66 22.47
CA LEU A 161 -0.03 -27.15 21.61
C LEU A 161 0.43 -27.26 20.15
N VAL A 162 1.13 -26.24 19.65
CA VAL A 162 1.68 -26.26 18.28
C VAL A 162 2.77 -27.32 18.13
N ALA A 163 3.70 -27.41 19.09
CA ALA A 163 4.75 -28.44 19.08
C ALA A 163 4.16 -29.86 19.20
N GLY A 164 3.13 -30.06 20.01
CA GLY A 164 2.41 -31.33 20.15
C GLY A 164 1.72 -31.76 18.86
N LEU A 165 1.03 -30.83 18.17
CA LEU A 165 0.42 -31.09 16.86
C LEU A 165 1.48 -31.44 15.80
N CYS A 166 2.58 -30.67 15.72
CA CYS A 166 3.69 -30.99 14.82
C CYS A 166 4.32 -32.35 15.14
N GLY A 167 4.49 -32.67 16.43
CA GLY A 167 5.02 -33.95 16.90
C GLY A 167 4.11 -35.13 16.56
N LEU A 168 2.80 -34.98 16.68
CA LEU A 168 1.80 -35.98 16.26
C LEU A 168 1.83 -36.22 14.76
N ILE A 169 1.92 -35.16 13.96
CA ILE A 169 2.04 -35.25 12.49
C ILE A 169 3.35 -35.95 12.12
N ALA A 170 4.46 -35.58 12.77
CA ALA A 170 5.76 -36.21 12.55
C ALA A 170 5.75 -37.71 12.92
N ALA A 171 5.15 -38.05 14.07
CA ALA A 171 4.99 -39.44 14.49
C ALA A 171 4.13 -40.24 13.50
N GLY A 172 3.02 -39.67 13.01
CA GLY A 172 2.21 -40.25 11.94
C GLY A 172 3.03 -40.54 10.69
N LEU A 173 3.78 -39.55 10.19
CA LEU A 173 4.66 -39.72 9.02
C LEU A 173 5.71 -40.83 9.21
N VAL A 174 6.34 -40.90 10.39
CA VAL A 174 7.34 -41.94 10.69
C VAL A 174 6.71 -43.33 10.75
N THR A 175 5.47 -43.42 11.24
CA THR A 175 4.75 -44.69 11.37
C THR A 175 4.28 -45.20 10.00
N PHE A 176 3.73 -44.32 9.15
CA PHE A 176 3.34 -44.64 7.77
C PHE A 176 4.53 -44.89 6.84
N GLY A 177 5.69 -44.25 7.08
CA GLY A 177 6.91 -44.50 6.32
C GLY A 177 7.48 -45.93 6.46
N GLY A 178 7.00 -46.71 7.45
CA GLY A 178 7.40 -48.10 7.68
C GLY A 178 6.61 -49.15 6.89
N THR A 179 5.51 -48.79 6.24
CA THR A 179 4.58 -49.77 5.64
C THR A 179 4.95 -50.23 4.22
N GLY A 180 6.23 -50.15 3.83
CA GLY A 180 6.74 -50.72 2.57
C GLY A 180 6.34 -49.99 1.28
N LEU A 181 5.83 -48.75 1.38
CA LEU A 181 5.52 -47.92 0.20
C LEU A 181 6.80 -47.49 -0.53
N PRO A 182 6.83 -47.49 -1.89
CA PRO A 182 7.96 -46.94 -2.65
C PRO A 182 8.11 -45.45 -2.31
N GLY A 183 9.23 -45.08 -1.65
CA GLY A 183 9.48 -43.74 -1.10
C GLY A 183 9.41 -43.62 0.42
N GLY A 184 9.14 -44.71 1.15
CA GLY A 184 9.01 -44.72 2.62
C GLY A 184 10.24 -44.18 3.38
N ALA A 185 11.46 -44.39 2.86
CA ALA A 185 12.68 -43.83 3.45
C ALA A 185 12.72 -42.29 3.41
N ALA A 186 12.24 -41.68 2.32
CA ALA A 186 12.15 -40.23 2.19
C ALA A 186 11.07 -39.63 3.11
N ILE A 187 9.91 -40.29 3.21
CA ILE A 187 8.82 -39.91 4.12
C ILE A 187 9.29 -39.99 5.58
N ARG A 188 10.07 -41.02 5.92
CA ARG A 188 10.66 -41.18 7.25
C ARG A 188 11.72 -40.11 7.56
N GLY A 189 12.56 -39.75 6.59
CA GLY A 189 13.52 -38.65 6.71
C GLY A 189 12.82 -37.29 6.94
N LEU A 190 11.73 -37.04 6.22
CA LEU A 190 10.87 -35.87 6.42
C LEU A 190 10.21 -35.85 7.81
N GLY A 191 9.77 -37.01 8.31
CA GLY A 191 9.24 -37.14 9.66
C GLY A 191 10.26 -36.80 10.75
N TRP A 192 11.52 -37.22 10.60
CA TRP A 192 12.61 -36.86 11.52
C TRP A 192 12.97 -35.37 11.47
N LEU A 193 13.01 -34.78 10.28
CA LEU A 193 13.21 -33.34 10.12
C LEU A 193 12.06 -32.54 10.75
N ALA A 194 10.82 -32.95 10.53
CA ALA A 194 9.64 -32.33 11.15
C ALA A 194 9.68 -32.44 12.68
N PHE A 195 10.17 -33.56 13.23
CA PHE A 195 10.35 -33.75 14.67
C PHE A 195 11.43 -32.80 15.25
N LEU A 196 12.54 -32.60 14.54
CA LEU A 196 13.59 -31.65 14.92
C LEU A 196 13.13 -30.19 14.87
N LEU A 197 12.28 -29.84 13.90
CA LEU A 197 11.73 -28.48 13.75
C LEU A 197 10.47 -28.23 14.60
N ALA A 198 9.85 -29.25 15.19
CA ALA A 198 8.61 -29.10 15.94
C ALA A 198 8.69 -28.07 17.10
N PRO A 199 9.78 -27.98 17.89
CA PRO A 199 9.89 -26.99 18.96
C PRO A 199 10.00 -25.53 18.45
N SER A 200 10.53 -25.32 17.23
CA SER A 200 10.72 -23.97 16.67
C SER A 200 9.51 -23.47 15.87
N ALA A 201 8.62 -24.37 15.43
CA ALA A 201 7.40 -24.03 14.69
C ALA A 201 6.41 -23.16 15.48
N GLY A 202 6.46 -23.18 16.82
CA GLY A 202 5.59 -22.36 17.68
C GLY A 202 5.90 -20.85 17.64
N VAL A 203 7.15 -20.47 17.34
CA VAL A 203 7.62 -19.07 17.35
C VAL A 203 6.95 -18.20 16.26
N PRO A 204 6.93 -18.58 14.97
CA PRO A 204 6.31 -17.77 13.93
C PRO A 204 4.78 -17.65 14.11
N VAL A 205 4.13 -18.70 14.62
CA VAL A 205 2.68 -18.69 14.91
C VAL A 205 2.38 -17.74 16.07
N ALA A 206 3.14 -17.82 17.17
CA ALA A 206 2.99 -16.91 18.30
C ALA A 206 3.26 -15.44 17.90
N ALA A 207 4.26 -15.20 17.06
CA ALA A 207 4.57 -13.87 16.54
C ALA A 207 3.45 -13.32 15.64
N ALA A 208 2.88 -14.15 14.75
CA ALA A 208 1.78 -13.75 13.87
C ALA A 208 0.50 -13.43 14.67
N LEU A 209 0.22 -14.22 15.72
CA LEU A 209 -0.96 -14.07 16.55
C LEU A 209 -0.85 -12.85 17.48
N ALA A 210 0.34 -12.61 18.05
CA ALA A 210 0.66 -11.40 18.81
C ALA A 210 0.56 -10.15 17.94
N HIS A 211 1.05 -10.20 16.70
CA HIS A 211 0.97 -9.07 15.79
C HIS A 211 -0.47 -8.77 15.36
N ARG A 212 -1.24 -9.80 14.98
CA ARG A 212 -2.63 -9.64 14.51
C ARG A 212 -3.61 -9.18 15.61
N LYS A 213 -3.52 -9.75 16.81
CA LYS A 213 -4.50 -9.46 17.88
C LYS A 213 -4.10 -8.33 18.82
N LEU A 214 -2.81 -8.18 19.10
CA LEU A 214 -2.34 -7.29 20.17
C LEU A 214 -1.52 -6.12 19.65
N HIS A 215 -1.17 -6.09 18.36
CA HIS A 215 -0.29 -5.08 17.74
C HIS A 215 1.08 -4.95 18.44
N ALA A 216 1.41 -5.89 19.33
CA ALA A 216 2.63 -5.95 20.12
C ALA A 216 3.68 -6.79 19.39
N ARG A 217 4.97 -6.48 19.60
CA ARG A 217 6.05 -7.39 19.20
C ARG A 217 6.22 -8.45 20.30
N LEU A 218 6.54 -9.66 19.88
CA LEU A 218 6.90 -10.74 20.79
C LEU A 218 8.30 -10.41 21.35
N ASP A 219 8.38 -10.06 22.63
CA ASP A 219 9.66 -9.80 23.29
C ASP A 219 10.53 -11.06 23.30
N ILE A 220 11.85 -10.89 23.44
CA ILE A 220 12.83 -11.99 23.53
C ILE A 220 12.41 -13.01 24.62
N GLY A 221 11.84 -12.53 25.74
CA GLY A 221 11.30 -13.39 26.79
C GLY A 221 10.08 -14.19 26.36
N GLY A 222 9.21 -13.65 25.50
CA GLY A 222 8.08 -14.36 24.93
C GLY A 222 8.49 -15.46 23.95
N ILE A 223 9.50 -15.18 23.11
CA ILE A 223 10.13 -16.20 22.25
C ILE A 223 10.69 -17.33 23.12
N GLY A 224 11.45 -17.00 24.17
CA GLY A 224 11.97 -17.98 25.12
C GLY A 224 10.89 -18.85 25.76
N LEU A 225 9.79 -18.25 26.25
CA LEU A 225 8.69 -18.99 26.86
C LEU A 225 8.00 -19.96 25.90
N THR A 226 7.78 -19.53 24.65
CA THR A 226 7.19 -20.41 23.62
C THR A 226 8.09 -21.61 23.32
N LEU A 227 9.41 -21.40 23.33
CA LEU A 227 10.41 -22.42 23.03
C LEU A 227 10.52 -23.44 24.19
N ILE A 228 10.48 -22.97 25.44
CA ILE A 228 10.42 -23.84 26.62
C ILE A 228 9.16 -24.72 26.60
N GLY A 229 7.99 -24.15 26.27
CA GLY A 229 6.75 -24.91 26.11
C GLY A 229 6.85 -25.99 25.01
N GLY A 230 7.46 -25.65 23.87
CA GLY A 230 7.72 -26.60 22.79
C GLY A 230 8.69 -27.72 23.18
N MET A 231 9.76 -27.41 23.92
CA MET A 231 10.73 -28.40 24.42
C MET A 231 10.09 -29.34 25.47
N LEU A 232 9.25 -28.81 26.36
CA LEU A 232 8.51 -29.62 27.33
C LEU A 232 7.53 -30.58 26.65
N ALA A 233 6.80 -30.10 25.63
CA ALA A 233 5.91 -30.96 24.86
C ALA A 233 6.68 -32.06 24.12
N ALA A 234 7.80 -31.71 23.46
CA ALA A 234 8.65 -32.67 22.76
C ALA A 234 9.24 -33.73 23.70
N THR A 235 9.71 -33.34 24.89
CA THR A 235 10.24 -34.28 25.89
C THR A 235 9.17 -35.22 26.42
N VAL A 236 7.97 -34.73 26.74
CA VAL A 236 6.84 -35.59 27.13
C VAL A 236 6.50 -36.57 26.02
N LEU A 237 6.39 -36.10 24.77
CA LEU A 237 6.09 -36.96 23.61
C LEU A 237 7.16 -38.05 23.43
N SER A 238 8.45 -37.68 23.54
CA SER A 238 9.57 -38.63 23.47
C SER A 238 9.52 -39.68 24.58
N VAL A 239 9.21 -39.29 25.81
CA VAL A 239 9.05 -40.23 26.93
C VAL A 239 7.86 -41.15 26.70
N THR A 240 6.72 -40.62 26.23
CA THR A 240 5.54 -41.43 25.92
C THR A 240 5.83 -42.47 24.83
N PHE A 241 6.50 -42.07 23.73
CA PHE A 241 6.89 -43.00 22.66
C PHE A 241 7.96 -44.01 23.09
N ALA A 242 8.86 -43.61 24.00
CA ALA A 242 9.84 -44.53 24.57
C ALA A 242 9.18 -45.56 25.50
N SER A 243 8.14 -45.15 26.24
CA SER A 243 7.39 -46.04 27.14
C SER A 243 6.39 -46.96 26.43
N SER A 244 6.00 -46.64 25.19
CA SER A 244 5.06 -47.42 24.39
C SER A 244 5.73 -48.43 23.45
N ARG A 245 7.06 -48.60 23.53
CA ARG A 245 7.82 -49.65 22.86
C ARG A 245 8.19 -50.73 23.84
#